data_AF-A0A4C1Z9Z5-F1
#
_entry.id   AF-A0A4C1Z9Z5-F1
#
_cell.length_a   1.000
_cell.length_b   1.000
_cell.length_c   1.000
_cell.angle_alpha   90.00
_cell.angle_beta   90.00
_cell.angle_gamma   90.00
#
_symmetry.space_group_name_H-M   'P 1'
#
loop_
_entity.id
_entity.type
_entity.pdbx_description
1 polymer ?
#
loop_
_entity_poly.entity_id
_entity_poly.type
_entity_poly.pdbx_seq_one_letter_code
_entity_poly.pdbx_strand_id
1 'polypeptide(L)'
;MHSMFASTSQSNDDGLRASYNISLLIAKSGKPHTIGEQLILPAVEAVLKTVLHKSPFDVLNRIPLSTNTVQRRIDEMSSDIEIECIDEDIHTYSQHLSALHDDFKTRFEDMLTMDIPPWIINPFDETEVANVVLQEELLELSTNEELKVKF
;
A
#
# COMPACT_ATOMS: atom_id res chain seq x y z
N MET A 1 17.58 21.33 6.67
CA MET A 1 17.93 21.89 5.35
C MET A 1 17.19 21.04 4.32
N HIS A 2 16.01 21.39 3.85
CA HIS A 2 15.72 22.47 2.91
C HIS A 2 14.28 22.96 3.13
N SER A 3 14.09 24.22 3.53
CA SER A 3 12.84 24.94 3.30
C SER A 3 13.25 26.34 2.90
N MET A 4 13.34 26.55 1.59
CA MET A 4 13.91 27.77 1.00
C MET A 4 12.90 28.53 0.13
N PHE A 5 11.61 28.19 0.22
CA PHE A 5 10.54 28.96 -0.41
C PHE A 5 9.28 28.92 0.45
N ALA A 6 8.83 30.08 0.92
CA ALA A 6 7.41 30.45 0.88
C ALA A 6 7.19 31.82 1.55
N SER A 7 7.72 32.87 0.91
CA SER A 7 7.04 34.17 0.91
C SER A 7 6.49 34.41 -0.49
N THR A 8 5.72 33.45 -1.02
CA THR A 8 5.00 33.63 -2.28
C THR A 8 3.75 34.43 -1.98
N SER A 9 3.69 35.66 -2.48
CA SER A 9 2.50 36.49 -2.47
C SER A 9 1.32 35.74 -3.10
N GLN A 10 0.12 35.98 -2.58
CA GLN A 10 -1.15 35.34 -2.98
C GLN A 10 -1.33 35.26 -4.51
N SER A 11 -0.84 36.25 -5.26
CA SER A 11 -0.93 36.30 -6.73
C SER A 11 -0.06 35.29 -7.48
N ASN A 12 1.01 34.77 -6.86
CA ASN A 12 1.85 33.74 -7.47
C ASN A 12 1.22 32.35 -7.34
N ASP A 13 0.43 32.14 -6.28
CA ASP A 13 -0.34 30.92 -6.08
C ASP A 13 -1.45 30.78 -7.13
N ASP A 14 -2.13 31.89 -7.45
CA ASP A 14 -3.20 31.92 -8.46
C ASP A 14 -2.71 31.50 -9.87
N GLY A 15 -1.52 31.95 -10.28
CA GLY A 15 -0.93 31.60 -11.58
C GLY A 15 -0.53 30.13 -11.68
N LEU A 16 0.03 29.59 -10.59
CA LEU A 16 0.34 28.17 -10.48
C LEU A 16 -0.93 27.32 -10.50
N ARG A 17 -1.94 27.70 -9.73
CA ARG A 17 -3.24 27.03 -9.70
C ARG A 17 -3.94 27.04 -11.05
N ALA A 18 -3.93 28.18 -11.74
CA ALA A 18 -4.46 28.28 -13.10
C ALA A 18 -3.76 27.32 -14.06
N SER A 19 -2.42 27.22 -13.98
CA SER A 19 -1.69 26.30 -14.84
C SER A 19 -2.00 24.82 -14.54
N TYR A 20 -2.23 24.41 -13.28
CA TYR A 20 -2.63 23.03 -12.95
C TYR A 20 -4.02 22.72 -13.50
N ASN A 21 -4.97 23.66 -13.33
CA ASN A 21 -6.31 23.52 -13.88
C ASN A 21 -6.29 23.37 -15.42
N ILE A 22 -5.45 24.15 -16.10
CA ILE A 22 -5.30 24.07 -17.56
C ILE A 22 -4.66 22.74 -17.96
N SER A 23 -3.57 22.31 -17.31
CA SER A 23 -2.95 21.00 -17.54
C SER A 23 -3.93 19.84 -17.35
N LEU A 24 -4.78 19.92 -16.32
CA LEU A 24 -5.83 18.92 -16.07
C LEU A 24 -6.86 18.88 -17.21
N LEU A 25 -7.27 20.03 -17.74
CA LEU A 25 -8.18 20.09 -18.89
C LEU A 25 -7.54 19.54 -20.17
N ILE A 26 -6.25 19.79 -20.38
CA ILE A 26 -5.48 19.22 -21.51
C ILE A 26 -5.48 17.70 -21.43
N ALA A 27 -5.15 17.14 -20.25
CA ALA A 27 -5.15 15.70 -20.03
C ALA A 27 -6.55 15.09 -20.23
N LYS A 28 -7.58 15.65 -19.57
CA LYS A 28 -8.97 15.16 -19.67
C LYS A 28 -9.53 15.20 -21.10
N SER A 29 -9.05 16.13 -21.93
CA SER A 29 -9.46 16.24 -23.33
C SER A 29 -8.60 15.42 -24.30
N GLY A 30 -7.60 14.69 -23.80
CA GLY A 30 -6.70 13.86 -24.61
C GLY A 30 -5.85 14.67 -25.60
N LYS A 31 -5.55 15.93 -25.28
CA LYS A 31 -4.78 16.82 -26.15
C LYS A 31 -3.27 16.71 -25.87
N PRO A 32 -2.42 16.95 -26.89
CA PRO A 32 -0.98 16.95 -26.68
C PRO A 32 -0.56 18.09 -25.75
N HIS A 33 0.50 17.89 -24.98
CA HIS A 33 1.04 18.87 -24.03
C HIS A 33 1.47 20.19 -24.70
N THR A 34 1.70 20.16 -26.01
CA THR A 34 2.03 21.33 -26.83
C THR A 34 0.89 22.34 -26.96
N ILE A 35 -0.35 21.96 -26.67
CA ILE A 35 -1.52 22.84 -26.85
C ILE A 35 -1.47 24.07 -25.94
N GLY A 36 -0.79 23.97 -24.79
CA GLY A 36 -0.53 25.09 -23.89
C GLY A 36 0.17 26.25 -24.59
N GLU A 37 1.30 25.96 -25.25
CA GLU A 37 2.09 26.95 -26.00
C GLU A 37 1.46 27.31 -27.35
N GLN A 38 0.95 26.31 -28.08
CA GLN A 38 0.52 26.49 -29.47
C GLN A 38 -0.82 27.24 -29.60
N LEU A 39 -1.69 27.15 -28.59
CA LEU A 39 -3.05 27.69 -28.69
C LEU A 39 -3.49 28.46 -27.45
N ILE A 40 -3.27 27.91 -26.25
CA ILE A 40 -3.82 28.51 -25.03
C ILE A 40 -3.13 29.83 -24.70
N LEU A 41 -1.79 29.89 -24.72
CA LEU A 41 -1.06 31.14 -24.51
C LEU A 41 -1.45 32.23 -25.52
N PRO A 42 -1.47 31.98 -26.86
CA PRO A 42 -1.97 32.93 -27.85
C PRO A 42 -3.42 33.39 -27.60
N ALA A 43 -4.31 32.48 -27.20
CA ALA A 43 -5.71 32.82 -26.94
C ALA A 43 -5.85 33.74 -25.71
N VAL A 44 -5.13 33.42 -24.63
CA VAL A 44 -5.09 34.27 -23.43
C VAL A 44 -4.49 35.64 -23.75
N GLU A 45 -3.42 35.68 -24.55
CA GLU A 45 -2.80 36.92 -25.02
C GLU A 45 -3.80 37.81 -25.80
N ALA A 46 -4.54 37.20 -26.74
CA ALA A 46 -5.54 37.90 -27.53
C ALA A 46 -6.63 38.52 -26.65
N VAL A 47 -7.16 37.78 -25.67
CA VAL A 47 -8.17 38.26 -24.73
C VAL A 47 -7.62 39.42 -23.87
N LEU A 48 -6.40 39.29 -23.37
CA LEU A 48 -5.75 40.33 -22.56
C LEU A 48 -5.59 41.65 -23.34
N LYS A 49 -5.15 41.58 -24.60
CA LYS A 49 -4.96 42.76 -25.45
C LYS A 49 -6.28 43.39 -25.89
N THR A 50 -7.26 42.56 -26.27
CA THR A 50 -8.48 43.04 -26.96
C THR A 50 -9.64 43.35 -26.02
N VAL A 51 -9.94 42.45 -25.07
CA VAL A 51 -11.11 42.57 -24.18
C VAL A 51 -10.75 43.31 -22.91
N LEU A 52 -9.57 43.00 -22.35
CA LEU A 52 -9.15 43.54 -21.05
C LEU A 52 -8.26 44.79 -21.18
N HIS A 53 -7.74 45.06 -22.37
CA HIS A 53 -6.80 46.15 -22.65
C HIS A 53 -5.62 46.19 -21.65
N LYS A 54 -5.12 45.00 -21.26
CA LYS A 54 -3.99 44.83 -20.35
C LYS A 54 -2.76 44.32 -21.09
N SER A 55 -1.58 44.70 -20.58
CA SER A 55 -0.31 44.11 -21.03
C SER A 55 -0.30 42.62 -20.68
N PRO A 56 -0.06 41.72 -21.66
CA PRO A 56 0.00 40.28 -21.37
C PRO A 56 1.23 39.85 -20.57
N PHE A 57 2.27 40.69 -20.54
CA PHE A 57 3.58 40.34 -19.98
C PHE A 57 3.50 39.83 -18.53
N ASP A 58 2.76 40.53 -17.68
CA ASP A 58 2.67 40.19 -16.26
C ASP A 58 1.80 38.96 -15.99
N VAL A 59 0.85 38.66 -16.89
CA VAL A 59 -0.11 37.55 -16.73
C VAL A 59 0.45 36.26 -17.30
N LEU A 60 1.01 36.30 -18.52
CA LEU A 60 1.52 35.10 -19.19
C LEU A 60 2.75 34.53 -18.48
N ASN A 61 3.63 35.39 -17.93
CA ASN A 61 4.78 34.94 -17.15
C ASN A 61 4.39 34.25 -15.83
N ARG A 62 3.17 34.49 -15.32
CA ARG A 62 2.68 33.87 -14.08
C ARG A 62 2.04 32.51 -14.29
N ILE A 63 1.66 32.17 -15.52
CA ILE A 63 0.97 30.92 -15.85
C ILE A 63 1.91 30.06 -16.70
N PRO A 64 2.83 29.29 -16.08
CA PRO A 64 3.79 28.51 -16.84
C PRO A 64 3.05 27.38 -17.55
N LEU A 65 2.97 27.45 -18.87
CA LEU A 65 2.27 26.48 -19.73
C LEU A 65 3.16 25.93 -20.83
N SER A 66 4.48 25.92 -20.59
CA SER A 66 5.40 25.29 -21.54
C SER A 66 5.10 23.82 -21.72
N THR A 67 5.45 23.24 -22.86
CA THR A 67 5.19 21.81 -23.14
C THR A 67 5.70 20.92 -22.00
N ASN A 68 6.92 21.18 -21.51
CA ASN A 68 7.52 20.46 -20.38
C ASN A 68 6.79 20.71 -19.06
N THR A 69 6.27 21.91 -18.84
CA THR A 69 5.51 22.23 -17.62
C THR A 69 4.18 21.50 -17.60
N VAL A 70 3.48 21.47 -18.74
CA VAL A 70 2.21 20.76 -18.87
C VAL A 70 2.42 19.25 -18.68
N GLN A 71 3.47 18.68 -19.28
CA GLN A 71 3.86 17.29 -19.05
C GLN A 71 4.08 17.01 -17.57
N ARG A 72 5.02 17.73 -16.92
CA ARG A 72 5.38 17.50 -15.52
C ARG A 72 4.15 17.55 -14.59
N ARG A 73 3.27 18.52 -14.78
CA ARG A 73 2.05 18.66 -13.96
C ARG A 73 1.09 17.50 -14.15
N ILE A 74 0.97 16.98 -15.38
CA ILE A 74 0.14 15.82 -15.67
C ILE A 74 0.73 14.57 -15.01
N ASP A 75 2.05 14.40 -15.08
CA ASP A 75 2.74 13.29 -14.41
C ASP A 75 2.57 13.36 -12.89
N GLU A 76 2.68 14.55 -12.29
CA GLU A 76 2.43 14.78 -10.86
C GLU A 76 1.00 14.42 -10.46
N MET A 77 0.00 14.91 -11.20
CA MET A 77 -1.39 14.57 -10.95
C MET A 77 -1.68 13.07 -11.14
N SER A 78 -1.01 12.40 -12.09
CA SER A 78 -1.13 10.94 -12.27
C SER A 78 -0.56 10.19 -11.07
N SER A 79 0.63 10.60 -10.61
CA SER A 79 1.28 10.01 -9.44
C SER A 79 0.43 10.14 -8.17
N ASP A 80 -0.23 11.28 -7.97
CA ASP A 80 -1.09 11.49 -6.79
C ASP A 80 -2.28 10.49 -6.78
N ILE A 81 -2.90 10.27 -7.95
CA ILE A 81 -4.01 9.31 -8.09
C ILE A 81 -3.53 7.87 -7.90
N GLU A 82 -2.37 7.51 -8.47
CA GLU A 82 -1.80 6.16 -8.32
C GLU A 82 -1.52 5.83 -6.85
N ILE A 83 -0.99 6.79 -6.08
CA ILE A 83 -0.74 6.60 -4.64
C ILE A 83 -2.05 6.41 -3.87
N GLU A 84 -3.09 7.18 -4.17
CA GLU A 84 -4.41 7.06 -3.52
C GLU A 84 -5.05 5.69 -3.80
N CYS A 85 -5.02 5.22 -5.05
CA CYS A 85 -5.59 3.92 -5.42
C CYS A 85 -4.83 2.73 -4.82
N ILE A 86 -3.50 2.81 -4.75
CA ILE A 86 -2.67 1.76 -4.13
C ILE A 86 -2.98 1.63 -2.64
N ASP A 87 -3.25 2.74 -1.95
CA ASP A 87 -3.58 2.74 -0.52
C ASP A 87 -4.93 2.06 -0.25
N GLU A 88 -5.96 2.30 -1.08
CA GLU A 88 -7.30 1.71 -0.90
C GLU A 88 -7.29 0.18 -1.07
N ASP A 89 -6.59 -0.33 -2.09
CA ASP A 89 -6.46 -1.78 -2.31
C ASP A 89 -5.66 -2.44 -1.18
N ILE A 90 -4.52 -1.84 -0.77
CA ILE A 90 -3.71 -2.34 0.35
C ILE A 90 -4.51 -2.34 1.65
N HIS A 91 -5.31 -1.29 1.88
CA HIS A 91 -6.20 -1.20 3.03
C HIS A 91 -7.23 -2.34 3.03
N THR A 92 -7.86 -2.59 1.88
CA THR A 92 -8.83 -3.67 1.69
C THR A 92 -8.22 -5.06 1.95
N TYR A 93 -7.05 -5.34 1.38
CA TYR A 93 -6.32 -6.59 1.64
C TYR A 93 -5.97 -6.76 3.12
N SER A 94 -5.50 -5.69 3.78
CA SER A 94 -5.14 -5.71 5.20
C SER A 94 -6.34 -6.03 6.08
N GLN A 95 -7.49 -5.41 5.81
CA GLN A 95 -8.74 -5.70 6.51
C GLN A 95 -9.15 -7.17 6.36
N HIS A 96 -9.09 -7.71 5.14
CA HIS A 96 -9.41 -9.12 4.91
C HIS A 96 -8.47 -10.08 5.63
N LEU A 97 -7.16 -9.81 5.63
CA LEU A 97 -6.18 -10.62 6.35
C LEU A 97 -6.40 -10.58 7.87
N SER A 98 -6.71 -9.41 8.43
CA SER A 98 -7.05 -9.28 9.86
C SER A 98 -8.31 -10.08 10.20
N ALA A 99 -9.37 -9.96 9.40
CA ALA A 99 -10.61 -10.70 9.61
C ALA A 99 -10.40 -12.23 9.53
N LEU A 100 -9.60 -12.70 8.57
CA LEU A 100 -9.25 -14.12 8.44
C LEU A 100 -8.45 -14.61 9.65
N HIS A 101 -7.47 -13.84 10.09
CA HIS A 101 -6.67 -14.16 11.25
C HIS A 101 -7.51 -14.23 12.54
N ASP A 102 -8.45 -13.31 12.72
CA ASP A 102 -9.34 -13.30 13.87
C ASP A 102 -10.33 -14.48 13.84
N ASP A 103 -10.85 -14.84 12.66
CA ASP A 103 -11.65 -16.06 12.47
C ASP A 103 -10.84 -17.31 12.79
N PHE A 104 -9.59 -17.39 12.34
CA PHE A 104 -8.70 -18.52 12.64
C PHE A 104 -8.40 -18.62 14.15
N LYS A 105 -8.09 -17.50 14.79
CA LYS A 105 -7.88 -17.44 16.25
C LYS A 105 -9.10 -17.89 17.03
N THR A 106 -10.29 -17.47 16.60
CA THR A 106 -11.54 -17.82 17.26
C THR A 106 -11.87 -19.30 17.06
N ARG A 107 -11.71 -19.80 15.82
CA ARG A 107 -12.04 -21.19 15.48
C ARG A 107 -11.13 -22.22 16.16
N PHE A 108 -9.89 -21.86 16.44
CA PHE A 108 -8.89 -22.75 17.03
C PHE A 108 -8.46 -22.28 18.43
N GLU A 109 -9.29 -21.49 19.12
CA GLU A 109 -9.01 -21.01 20.47
C GLU A 109 -8.74 -22.17 21.44
N ASP A 110 -9.52 -23.24 21.31
CA ASP A 110 -9.42 -24.47 22.09
C ASP A 110 -8.06 -25.17 21.89
N MET A 111 -7.55 -25.21 20.65
CA MET A 111 -6.23 -25.75 20.34
C MET A 111 -5.10 -24.86 20.84
N LEU A 112 -5.27 -23.53 20.80
CA LEU A 112 -4.28 -22.57 21.29
C LEU A 112 -4.17 -22.54 22.82
N THR A 113 -5.25 -22.86 23.51
CA THR A 113 -5.33 -22.89 24.99
C THR A 113 -5.14 -24.29 25.57
N MET A 114 -4.84 -25.29 24.73
CA MET A 114 -4.67 -26.66 25.15
C MET A 114 -3.35 -26.84 25.93
N ASP A 115 -3.44 -27.32 27.16
CA ASP A 115 -2.27 -27.85 27.89
C ASP A 115 -1.88 -29.20 27.28
N ILE A 116 -0.88 -29.17 26.39
CA ILE A 116 -0.38 -30.38 25.73
C ILE A 116 0.55 -31.12 26.70
N PRO A 117 0.21 -32.35 27.12
CA PRO A 117 1.08 -33.14 27.97
C PRO A 117 2.45 -33.36 27.30
N PRO A 118 3.56 -33.35 28.06
CA PRO A 118 4.91 -33.51 27.51
C PRO A 118 5.10 -34.75 26.61
N TRP A 119 4.41 -35.86 26.93
CA TRP A 119 4.46 -37.09 26.15
C TRP A 119 3.79 -36.97 24.76
N ILE A 120 2.89 -36.01 24.55
CA ILE A 120 2.33 -35.74 23.22
C ILE A 120 3.30 -34.90 22.39
N ILE A 121 4.01 -33.94 23.01
CA ILE A 121 5.00 -33.08 22.35
C ILE A 121 6.23 -33.90 21.95
N ASN A 122 6.68 -34.78 22.84
CA ASN A 122 7.77 -35.70 22.58
C ASN A 122 7.49 -37.06 23.24
N PRO A 123 6.95 -38.04 22.48
CA PRO A 123 6.61 -39.37 22.98
C PRO A 123 7.79 -40.16 23.54
N PHE A 124 9.02 -39.73 23.24
CA PHE A 124 10.25 -40.40 23.64
C PHE A 124 11.09 -39.56 24.62
N ASP A 125 10.56 -38.45 25.16
CA ASP A 125 11.23 -37.73 26.25
C ASP A 125 11.03 -38.50 27.56
N GLU A 126 12.03 -39.30 27.90
CA GLU A 126 12.09 -40.11 29.12
C GLU A 126 12.18 -39.22 30.36
N THR A 127 11.04 -38.87 30.95
CA THR A 127 11.02 -38.25 32.30
C THR A 127 10.10 -38.92 33.30
N GLU A 128 9.59 -40.13 33.02
CA GLU A 128 8.95 -40.93 34.06
C GLU A 128 9.55 -42.33 34.14
N VAL A 129 10.26 -42.56 35.25
CA VAL A 129 10.79 -43.85 35.74
C VAL A 129 9.76 -44.99 35.61
N ALA A 130 8.45 -44.67 35.61
CA ALA A 130 7.36 -45.60 35.39
C ALA A 130 7.35 -46.25 33.98
N ASN A 131 7.81 -45.55 32.94
CA ASN A 131 7.86 -46.11 31.58
C ASN A 131 8.95 -47.18 31.44
N VAL A 132 10.10 -46.98 32.08
CA VAL A 132 11.18 -47.99 32.14
C VAL A 132 10.69 -49.25 32.84
N VAL A 133 10.00 -49.10 33.97
CA VAL A 133 9.46 -50.24 34.75
C VAL A 133 8.43 -51.05 33.92
N LEU A 134 7.53 -50.38 33.21
CA LEU A 134 6.56 -51.06 32.34
C LEU A 134 7.22 -51.75 31.15
N GLN A 135 8.29 -51.18 30.59
CA GLN A 135 9.05 -51.83 29.52
C GLN A 135 9.81 -53.07 30.01
N GLU A 136 10.38 -53.04 31.22
CA GLU A 136 11.01 -54.21 31.84
C GLU A 136 9.98 -55.33 32.09
N GLU A 137 8.81 -55.00 32.65
CA GLU A 137 7.76 -55.99 32.95
C GLU A 137 7.21 -56.66 31.67
N LEU A 138 7.07 -55.90 30.58
CA LEU A 138 6.68 -56.44 29.26
C LEU A 138 7.76 -57.34 28.64
N LEU A 139 9.04 -57.04 28.87
CA LEU A 139 10.15 -57.88 28.42
C LEU A 139 10.20 -59.21 29.19
N GLU A 140 9.96 -59.18 30.49
CA GLU A 140 9.85 -60.39 31.33
C GLU A 140 8.67 -61.27 30.89
N LEU A 141 7.50 -60.67 30.61
CA LEU A 141 6.33 -61.41 30.11
C LEU A 141 6.57 -62.04 28.72
N SER A 142 7.28 -61.34 27.83
CA SER A 142 7.62 -61.82 26.47
C SER A 142 8.56 -63.03 26.47
N THR A 143 9.47 -63.09 27.45
CA THR A 143 10.47 -64.15 27.55
C THR A 143 10.03 -65.32 28.45
N ASN A 144 8.87 -65.22 29.08
CA ASN A 144 8.30 -66.27 29.90
C ASN A 144 7.83 -67.47 29.04
N GLU A 145 8.63 -68.54 29.03
CA GLU A 145 8.34 -69.78 28.29
C GLU A 145 7.19 -70.60 28.88
N GLU A 146 6.77 -70.35 30.13
CA GLU A 146 5.58 -71.01 30.71
C GLU A 146 4.28 -70.48 30.09
N LEU A 147 4.28 -69.23 29.65
CA LEU A 147 3.14 -68.57 28.98
C LEU A 147 3.11 -68.81 27.47
N LYS A 148 4.20 -69.32 26.88
CA LYS A 148 4.19 -69.79 25.49
C LYS A 148 3.34 -71.05 25.42
N VAL A 149 2.08 -70.89 25.04
CA VAL A 149 1.14 -71.98 24.75
C VAL A 149 1.85 -73.00 23.85
N LYS A 150 2.16 -74.18 24.40
CA LYS A 150 2.66 -75.32 23.63
C LYS A 150 1.48 -75.87 22.83
N PHE A 151 1.44 -75.52 21.54
CA PHE A 151 0.62 -76.23 20.57
C PHE A 151 1.24 -77.60 20.25
#